data_AF-A0A2V9HRD1-F1
#
_entry.id   AF-A0A2V9HRD1-F1
#
_cell.length_a   1.000
_cell.length_b   1.000
_cell.length_c   1.000
_cell.angle_alpha   90.00
_cell.angle_beta   90.00
_cell.angle_gamma   90.00
#
_symmetry.space_group_name_H-M   'P 1'
#
loop_
_entity.id
_entity.type
_entity.pdbx_description
1 polymer ?
#
loop_
_entity_poly.entity_id
_entity_poly.type
_entity_poly.pdbx_seq_one_letter_code
_entity_poly.pdbx_strand_id
1 'polypeptide(L)'
;MDIKPIREEADYERALRRVEELWNASESSTESDELEILATLIEAYEREHYPVELPHPIEAIKFRLEQKGKDSRALIGVIGQRTRVYEVMQGKRSLSLNMIRNLHEKLHIPAEVLIQSARRGRKVDVHGSSARVRRTSIRKSA
;
A
#
# COMPACT_ATOMS: atom_id res chain seq x y z
N MET A 1 -10.92 -28.47 15.30
CA MET A 1 -10.24 -27.38 14.56
C MET A 1 -8.98 -27.94 13.95
N ASP A 2 -8.85 -27.95 12.63
CA ASP A 2 -7.63 -28.38 11.90
C ASP A 2 -7.09 -27.17 11.12
N ILE A 3 -6.41 -26.26 11.82
CA ILE A 3 -5.81 -25.06 11.23
C ILE A 3 -4.41 -25.42 10.74
N LYS A 4 -4.09 -25.04 9.50
CA LYS A 4 -2.81 -25.32 8.85
C LYS A 4 -2.01 -24.05 8.64
N PRO A 5 -0.66 -24.11 8.69
CA PRO A 5 0.18 -23.00 8.30
C PRO A 5 -0.11 -22.55 6.86
N ILE A 6 0.01 -21.25 6.61
CA ILE A 6 -0.06 -20.66 5.27
C ILE A 6 1.36 -20.65 4.69
N ARG A 7 1.61 -21.41 3.62
CA ARG A 7 2.94 -21.51 2.99
C ARG A 7 2.95 -21.05 1.54
N GLU A 8 1.82 -21.21 0.86
CA GLU A 8 1.67 -20.88 -0.55
C GLU A 8 0.39 -20.07 -0.77
N GLU A 9 0.29 -19.43 -1.93
CA GLU A 9 -0.83 -18.58 -2.29
C GLU A 9 -2.18 -19.30 -2.20
N ALA A 10 -2.21 -20.59 -2.53
CA ALA A 10 -3.42 -21.40 -2.42
C ALA A 10 -3.91 -21.57 -0.97
N ASP A 11 -3.01 -21.55 0.02
CA ASP A 11 -3.34 -21.62 1.44
C ASP A 11 -3.89 -20.27 1.91
N TYR A 12 -3.24 -19.19 1.47
CA TYR A 12 -3.63 -17.81 1.76
C TYR A 12 -5.04 -17.51 1.26
N GLU A 13 -5.33 -17.84 0.01
CA GLU A 13 -6.64 -17.70 -0.61
C GLU A 13 -7.73 -18.53 0.10
N ARG A 14 -7.38 -19.71 0.64
CA ARG A 14 -8.33 -20.50 1.45
C ARG A 14 -8.58 -19.85 2.80
N ALA A 15 -7.54 -19.33 3.44
CA ALA A 15 -7.66 -18.64 4.72
C ALA A 15 -8.52 -17.38 4.58
N LEU A 16 -8.33 -16.58 3.53
CA LEU A 16 -9.16 -15.40 3.25
C LEU A 16 -10.65 -15.74 3.10
N ARG A 17 -10.98 -16.75 2.27
CA ARG A 17 -12.38 -17.20 2.13
C ARG A 17 -12.96 -17.68 3.45
N ARG A 18 -12.17 -18.35 4.27
CA ARG A 18 -12.62 -18.82 5.58
C ARG A 18 -12.88 -17.65 6.54
N VAL A 19 -12.02 -16.64 6.55
CA VAL A 19 -12.25 -15.39 7.29
C VAL A 19 -13.54 -14.70 6.85
N GLU A 20 -13.81 -14.63 5.55
CA GLU A 20 -15.07 -14.06 5.03
C GLU A 20 -16.31 -14.80 5.56
N GLU A 21 -16.26 -16.14 5.63
CA GLU A 21 -17.35 -16.95 6.20
C GLU A 21 -17.54 -16.70 7.71
N LEU A 22 -16.45 -16.43 8.43
CA LEU A 22 -16.42 -16.27 9.88
C LEU A 22 -16.66 -14.82 10.34
N TRP A 23 -16.82 -13.86 9.42
CA TRP A 23 -16.89 -12.43 9.74
C TRP A 23 -18.00 -12.06 10.72
N ASN A 24 -19.10 -12.83 10.73
CA ASN A 24 -20.25 -12.62 11.62
C ASN A 24 -20.30 -13.61 12.78
N ALA A 25 -19.18 -14.27 13.11
CA ALA A 25 -19.08 -15.14 14.26
C ALA A 25 -19.44 -14.38 15.54
N SER A 26 -20.19 -15.02 16.44
CA SER A 26 -20.49 -14.42 17.74
C SER A 26 -19.22 -14.30 18.57
N GLU A 27 -19.09 -13.23 19.34
CA GLU A 27 -18.00 -13.07 20.30
C GLU A 27 -17.88 -14.29 21.22
N SER A 28 -16.64 -14.65 21.54
CA SER A 28 -16.30 -15.80 22.40
C SER A 28 -16.79 -17.17 21.88
N SER A 29 -17.09 -17.30 20.59
CA SER A 29 -17.33 -18.59 19.94
C SER A 29 -16.04 -19.23 19.44
N THR A 30 -16.07 -20.53 19.21
CA THR A 30 -14.95 -21.25 18.56
C THR A 30 -14.66 -20.71 17.17
N GLU A 31 -15.67 -20.19 16.48
CA GLU A 31 -15.56 -19.49 15.20
C GLU A 31 -14.83 -18.14 15.34
N SER A 32 -15.04 -17.41 16.45
CA SER A 32 -14.29 -16.20 16.76
C SER A 32 -12.82 -16.51 17.04
N ASP A 33 -12.54 -17.58 17.78
CA ASP A 33 -11.16 -18.05 18.01
C ASP A 33 -10.50 -18.47 16.68
N GLU A 34 -11.26 -19.08 15.77
CA GLU A 34 -10.78 -19.45 14.42
C GLU A 34 -10.39 -18.21 13.62
N LEU A 35 -11.27 -17.21 13.63
CA LEU A 35 -11.08 -15.95 12.93
C LEU A 35 -9.80 -15.25 13.40
N GLU A 36 -9.58 -15.17 14.72
CA GLU A 36 -8.39 -14.52 15.31
C GLU A 36 -7.09 -15.25 14.92
N ILE A 37 -7.08 -16.59 14.96
CA ILE A 37 -5.92 -17.39 14.56
C ILE A 37 -5.64 -17.22 13.07
N LEU A 38 -6.67 -17.31 12.22
CA LEU A 38 -6.52 -17.15 10.78
C LEU A 38 -6.03 -15.75 10.41
N ALA A 39 -6.56 -14.70 11.04
CA ALA A 39 -6.11 -13.32 10.84
C ALA A 39 -4.61 -13.18 11.18
N THR A 40 -4.16 -13.79 12.27
CA THR A 40 -2.75 -13.78 12.67
C THR A 40 -1.84 -14.48 11.64
N LEU A 41 -2.29 -15.62 11.10
CA LEU A 41 -1.53 -16.37 10.09
C LEU A 41 -1.48 -15.63 8.74
N ILE A 42 -2.60 -15.01 8.34
CA ILE A 42 -2.70 -14.16 7.15
C ILE A 42 -1.72 -12.99 7.27
N GLU A 43 -1.73 -12.26 8.38
CA GLU A 43 -0.81 -11.13 8.63
C GLU A 43 0.65 -11.57 8.54
N ALA A 44 0.99 -12.73 9.12
CA ALA A 44 2.34 -13.27 9.06
C ALA A 44 2.79 -13.57 7.62
N TYR A 45 1.91 -14.18 6.81
CA TYR A 45 2.16 -14.45 5.39
C TYR A 45 2.27 -13.14 4.58
N GLU A 46 1.34 -12.20 4.76
CA GLU A 46 1.36 -10.91 4.06
C GLU A 46 2.62 -10.11 4.35
N ARG A 47 3.12 -10.12 5.59
CA ARG A 47 4.35 -9.41 5.94
C ARG A 47 5.58 -9.92 5.16
N GLU A 48 5.60 -11.20 4.81
CA GLU A 48 6.69 -11.82 4.05
C GLU A 48 6.49 -11.69 2.53
N HIS A 49 5.25 -11.84 2.05
CA HIS A 49 4.94 -11.93 0.63
C HIS A 49 4.45 -10.63 -0.01
N TYR A 50 3.80 -9.77 0.78
CA TYR A 50 3.20 -8.50 0.37
C TYR A 50 3.67 -7.36 1.28
N PRO A 51 4.99 -7.10 1.36
CA PRO A 51 5.50 -6.02 2.20
C PRO A 51 4.89 -4.69 1.80
N VAL A 52 4.48 -3.89 2.78
CA VAL A 52 3.99 -2.52 2.55
C VAL A 52 5.14 -1.70 1.96
N GLU A 53 5.15 -1.53 0.64
CA GLU A 53 6.16 -0.71 -0.01
C GLU A 53 5.95 0.76 0.36
N LEU A 54 7.04 1.42 0.74
CA LEU A 54 7.00 2.85 0.98
C LEU A 54 6.63 3.57 -0.33
N PRO A 55 5.83 4.64 -0.27
CA PRO A 55 5.47 5.38 -1.47
C PRO A 55 6.72 6.00 -2.10
N HIS A 56 6.72 6.14 -3.42
CA HIS A 56 7.79 6.84 -4.11
C HIS A 56 7.95 8.27 -3.55
N PRO A 57 9.19 8.79 -3.37
CA PRO A 57 9.43 10.09 -2.73
C PRO A 57 8.60 11.24 -3.30
N ILE A 58 8.44 11.27 -4.62
CA ILE A 58 7.66 12.32 -5.30
C ILE A 58 6.17 12.23 -4.95
N GLU A 59 5.62 11.02 -4.88
CA GLU A 59 4.21 10.83 -4.53
C GLU A 59 3.97 11.18 -3.06
N ALA A 60 4.91 10.84 -2.17
CA ALA A 60 4.87 11.27 -0.78
C ALA A 60 4.89 12.80 -0.63
N ILE A 61 5.70 13.50 -1.42
CA ILE A 61 5.73 14.97 -1.46
C ILE A 61 4.39 15.53 -1.95
N LYS A 62 3.84 15.00 -3.05
CA LYS A 62 2.55 15.45 -3.60
C LYS A 62 1.43 15.26 -2.58
N PHE A 63 1.32 14.06 -2.02
CA PHE A 63 0.33 13.73 -1.00
C PHE A 63 0.43 14.67 0.20
N ARG A 64 1.65 14.97 0.65
CA ARG A 64 1.85 15.89 1.77
C ARG A 64 1.48 17.34 1.46
N LEU A 65 1.70 17.78 0.23
CA LEU A 65 1.27 19.10 -0.23
C LEU A 65 -0.26 19.18 -0.32
N GLU A 66 -0.91 18.16 -0.87
CA GLU A 66 -2.37 18.06 -0.97
C GLU A 66 -3.04 18.11 0.41
N GLN A 67 -2.57 17.31 1.38
CA GLN A 67 -3.04 17.36 2.77
C GLN A 67 -2.92 18.74 3.41
N LYS A 68 -1.95 19.55 2.97
CA LYS A 68 -1.72 20.91 3.47
C LYS A 68 -2.42 21.98 2.63
N GLY A 69 -3.16 21.61 1.57
CA GLY A 69 -3.77 22.54 0.63
C GLY A 69 -2.75 23.37 -0.14
N LYS A 70 -1.54 22.85 -0.37
CA LYS A 70 -0.44 23.55 -1.03
C LYS A 70 -0.15 22.95 -2.40
N ASP A 71 0.44 23.75 -3.28
CA ASP A 71 0.95 23.31 -4.56
C ASP A 71 2.48 23.16 -4.55
N SER A 72 3.05 22.74 -5.68
CA SER A 72 4.49 22.59 -5.84
C SER A 72 5.28 23.90 -5.65
N ARG A 73 4.67 25.09 -5.77
CA ARG A 73 5.35 26.37 -5.54
C ARG A 73 5.79 26.51 -4.09
N ALA A 74 5.09 25.85 -3.15
CA ALA A 74 5.48 25.80 -1.75
C ALA A 74 6.84 25.10 -1.50
N LEU A 75 7.37 24.38 -2.49
CA LEU A 75 8.70 23.76 -2.41
C LEU A 75 9.83 24.73 -2.80
N ILE A 76 9.50 25.90 -3.33
CA ILE A 76 10.49 26.93 -3.65
C ILE A 76 11.12 27.41 -2.34
N GLY A 77 12.45 27.42 -2.30
CA GLY A 77 13.22 27.72 -1.08
C GLY A 77 13.30 26.55 -0.08
N VAL A 78 12.50 25.48 -0.25
CA VAL A 78 12.63 24.23 0.53
C VAL A 78 13.65 23.31 -0.13
N ILE A 79 13.44 23.01 -1.42
CA ILE A 79 14.36 22.13 -2.19
C ILE A 79 15.16 22.90 -3.24
N GLY A 80 14.85 24.18 -3.44
CA GLY A 80 15.60 25.11 -4.27
C GLY A 80 14.70 26.04 -5.09
N GLN A 81 15.22 26.53 -6.21
CA GLN A 81 14.51 27.45 -7.11
C GLN A 81 13.47 26.74 -7.98
N ARG A 82 12.60 27.51 -8.67
CA ARG A 82 11.50 26.99 -9.51
C ARG A 82 11.92 25.88 -10.49
N THR A 83 13.05 26.05 -11.19
CA THR A 83 13.57 25.05 -12.13
C THR A 83 13.89 23.72 -11.44
N ARG A 84 14.51 23.80 -10.25
CA ARG A 84 14.87 22.62 -9.47
C ARG A 84 13.65 21.90 -8.90
N VAL A 85 12.67 22.67 -8.42
CA VAL A 85 11.38 22.10 -7.98
C VAL A 85 10.75 21.32 -9.12
N TYR A 86 10.69 21.89 -10.32
CA TYR A 86 10.15 21.22 -11.49
C TYR A 86 10.95 19.94 -11.84
N GLU A 87 12.27 20.01 -11.92
CA GLU A 87 13.12 18.84 -12.21
C GLU A 87 12.91 17.69 -11.22
N VAL A 88 12.81 18.00 -9.93
CA VAL A 88 12.59 17.00 -8.88
C VAL A 88 11.18 16.42 -8.98
N MET A 89 10.15 17.26 -9.10
CA MET A 89 8.75 16.79 -9.18
C MET A 89 8.45 15.99 -10.46
N GLN A 90 9.26 16.16 -11.51
CA GLN A 90 9.21 15.37 -12.74
C GLN A 90 10.15 14.15 -12.73
N GLY A 91 10.88 13.91 -11.63
CA GLY A 91 11.84 12.80 -11.52
C GLY A 91 13.05 12.92 -12.44
N LYS A 92 13.31 14.11 -13.01
CA LYS A 92 14.50 14.39 -13.83
C LYS A 92 15.75 14.57 -12.96
N ARG A 93 15.56 14.84 -11.66
CA ARG A 93 16.62 15.00 -10.67
C ARG A 93 16.26 14.26 -9.38
N SER A 94 17.22 13.50 -8.84
CA SER A 94 17.10 12.88 -7.52
C SER A 94 17.19 13.91 -6.39
N LEU A 95 16.55 13.61 -5.26
CA LEU A 95 16.68 14.43 -4.05
C LEU A 95 18.12 14.39 -3.54
N SER A 96 18.70 15.55 -3.23
CA SER A 96 19.96 15.63 -2.49
C SER A 96 19.71 15.51 -0.99
N LEU A 97 20.74 15.15 -0.22
CA LEU A 97 20.63 15.02 1.25
C LEU A 97 20.09 16.29 1.93
N ASN A 98 20.49 17.47 1.47
CA ASN A 98 19.96 18.73 2.01
C ASN A 98 18.47 18.93 1.67
N MET A 99 18.03 18.50 0.48
CA MET A 99 16.59 18.53 0.15
C MET A 99 15.80 17.58 1.03
N ILE A 100 16.34 16.38 1.29
CA ILE A 100 15.71 15.38 2.16
C ILE A 100 15.52 15.95 3.56
N ARG A 101 16.57 16.53 4.16
CA ARG A 101 16.50 17.19 5.48
C ARG A 101 15.45 18.30 5.49
N ASN A 102 15.47 19.19 4.50
CA ASN A 102 14.52 20.30 4.43
C ASN A 102 13.07 19.82 4.27
N LEU A 103 12.83 18.78 3.47
CA LEU A 103 11.49 18.19 3.30
C LEU A 103 11.02 17.51 4.59
N HIS A 104 11.91 16.81 5.28
CA HIS A 104 11.61 16.20 6.58
C HIS A 104 11.26 17.27 7.61
N GLU A 105 12.08 18.30 7.76
CA GLU A 105 11.86 19.37 8.74
C GLU A 105 10.61 20.21 8.44
N LYS A 106 10.40 20.60 7.17
CA LYS A 106 9.34 21.56 6.81
C LYS A 106 8.00 20.92 6.45
N LEU A 107 8.02 19.70 5.92
CA LEU A 107 6.81 18.98 5.51
C LEU A 107 6.53 17.76 6.39
N HIS A 108 7.43 17.37 7.31
CA HIS A 108 7.29 16.20 8.16
C HIS A 108 7.07 14.92 7.35
N ILE A 109 7.80 14.77 6.25
CA ILE A 109 7.84 13.54 5.47
C ILE A 109 8.93 12.64 6.04
N PRO A 110 8.66 11.37 6.40
CA PRO A 110 9.67 10.47 6.94
C PRO A 110 10.91 10.37 6.03
N ALA A 111 12.11 10.40 6.62
CA ALA A 111 13.35 10.38 5.87
C ALA A 111 13.52 9.06 5.08
N GLU A 112 13.09 7.94 5.64
CA GLU A 112 13.07 6.62 4.99
C GLU A 112 12.32 6.65 3.65
N VAL A 113 11.20 7.37 3.58
CA VAL A 113 10.41 7.54 2.36
C VAL A 113 11.19 8.33 1.31
N LEU A 114 11.92 9.37 1.75
CA LEU A 114 12.64 10.31 0.88
C LEU A 114 14.01 9.81 0.39
N ILE A 115 14.65 8.90 1.13
CA ILE A 115 15.98 8.34 0.80
C ILE A 115 15.90 7.31 -0.33
N GLN A 116 14.70 6.78 -0.62
CA GLN A 116 14.50 5.86 -1.73
C GLN A 116 15.06 6.45 -3.04
N SER A 117 15.82 5.64 -3.78
CA SER A 117 16.34 6.07 -5.08
C SER A 117 15.17 6.41 -6.01
N ALA A 118 15.21 7.60 -6.62
CA ALA A 118 14.25 8.04 -7.65
C ALA A 118 14.42 7.26 -8.97
N ARG A 119 14.55 5.93 -8.90
CA ARG A 119 14.49 5.05 -10.05
C ARG A 119 13.03 5.08 -10.52
N ARG A 120 12.83 5.70 -11.69
CA ARG A 120 11.58 5.75 -12.45
C ARG A 120 10.82 4.44 -12.24
N GLY A 121 9.65 4.54 -11.60
CA GLY A 121 8.92 3.39 -11.09
C GLY A 121 8.85 2.27 -12.13
N ARG A 122 9.15 1.04 -11.70
CA ARG A 122 8.38 -0.07 -12.23
C ARG A 122 6.92 0.33 -11.97
N LYS A 123 6.11 0.40 -13.02
CA LYS A 123 4.66 0.43 -12.83
C LYS A 123 4.38 -0.75 -11.91
N VAL A 124 3.89 -0.48 -10.71
CA VAL A 124 3.25 -1.52 -9.93
C VAL A 124 2.03 -1.87 -10.75
N ASP A 125 2.07 -3.00 -11.42
CA ASP A 125 0.88 -3.55 -12.07
C ASP A 125 -0.09 -3.88 -10.94
N VAL A 126 -0.97 -2.93 -10.63
CA VAL A 126 -2.15 -3.16 -9.80
C VAL A 126 -3.13 -3.96 -10.66
N HIS A 127 -2.78 -5.21 -11.00
CA HIS A 127 -3.64 -6.16 -11.70
C HIS A 127 -3.47 -7.56 -11.10
N GLY A 128 -4.41 -7.87 -10.21
CA GLY A 128 -4.62 -9.15 -9.54
C GLY A 128 -5.25 -8.79 -8.19
N SER A 129 -6.55 -8.72 -8.00
CA SER A 129 -7.56 -9.70 -8.32
C SER A 129 -8.89 -8.99 -8.59
N SER A 130 -9.24 -8.79 -9.87
CA SER A 130 -10.64 -8.60 -10.23
C SER A 130 -11.22 -10.00 -10.34
N ALA A 131 -11.75 -10.51 -9.23
CA ALA A 131 -12.68 -11.62 -9.25
C ALA A 131 -13.81 -11.27 -10.22
N ARG A 132 -13.68 -11.72 -11.47
CA ARG A 132 -14.74 -11.67 -12.47
C ARG A 132 -15.87 -12.52 -11.93
N VAL A 133 -16.85 -11.83 -11.34
CA VAL A 133 -18.22 -12.28 -11.15
C VAL A 133 -18.68 -12.92 -12.46
N ARG A 134 -18.66 -14.25 -12.52
CA ARG A 134 -19.35 -14.99 -13.56
C ARG A 134 -20.83 -14.77 -13.30
N ARG A 135 -21.44 -13.86 -14.06
CA ARG A 135 -22.90 -13.76 -14.17
C ARG A 135 -23.41 -15.08 -14.73
N THR A 136 -23.90 -15.95 -13.85
CA THR A 136 -24.71 -17.11 -14.22
C THR A 136 -26.04 -16.58 -14.71
N SER A 137 -26.22 -16.53 -16.03
CA SER A 137 -27.51 -16.28 -16.65
C SER A 137 -28.44 -17.45 -16.32
N ILE A 138 -29.27 -17.26 -15.30
CA ILE A 138 -30.49 -18.04 -15.08
C ILE A 138 -31.37 -17.80 -16.32
N ARG A 139 -31.42 -18.77 -17.24
CA ARG A 139 -32.57 -18.90 -18.14
C ARG A 139 -33.56 -19.85 -17.50
N LYS A 140 -34.68 -19.26 -17.07
CA LYS A 140 -35.92 -19.94 -16.69
C LYS A 140 -36.41 -20.84 -17.82
N SER A 141 -36.99 -21.93 -17.40
CA SER A 141 -37.75 -22.94 -18.13
C SER A 141 -38.93 -22.36 -18.93
N ALA A 142 -39.18 -22.97 -20.09
CA ALA A 142 -40.50 -23.27 -20.65
C ALA A 142 -40.33 -24.44 -21.63
#